data_AF-A0A6C0JYQ4-F1
#
_entry.id   AF-A0A6C0JYQ4-F1
#
_cell.length_a   1.000
_cell.length_b   1.000
_cell.length_c   1.000
_cell.angle_alpha   90.00
_cell.angle_beta   90.00
_cell.angle_gamma   90.00
#
_symmetry.space_group_name_H-M   'P 1'
#
loop_
_entity.id
_entity.type
_entity.pdbx_description
1 polymer ?
#
loop_
_entity_poly.entity_id
_entity_poly.type
_entity_poly.pdbx_seq_one_letter_code
_entity_poly.pdbx_strand_id
1 'polypeptide(L)'
;MADIKNEENITFFLNDETGCNDDELMDLYNLQNELNELEIYGNLGDESGDIFLEMKDYEMNYTVKQLMLICEYYDILKDIRTNKLKKQDIIEQLLLFEKNVENVEITMKRKELWYYISELKNDKMMKKFVIWG
;
A
#
# COMPACT_ATOMS: atom_id res chain seq x y z
N MET A 1 6.23 -45.86 24.62
CA MET A 1 5.00 -45.69 23.81
C MET A 1 4.79 -44.20 23.69
N ALA A 2 4.89 -43.66 22.48
CA ALA A 2 4.97 -42.21 22.25
C ALA A 2 3.56 -41.59 22.27
N ASP A 3 3.39 -40.51 23.04
CA ASP A 3 2.25 -39.61 22.98
C ASP A 3 2.32 -38.81 21.68
N ILE A 4 1.37 -39.05 20.77
CA ILE A 4 1.20 -38.24 19.57
C ILE A 4 0.09 -37.22 19.84
N LYS A 5 0.50 -35.95 19.78
CA LYS A 5 -0.31 -34.74 19.87
C LYS A 5 -1.48 -34.81 18.88
N ASN A 6 -2.67 -34.44 19.36
CA ASN A 6 -3.82 -34.22 18.51
C ASN A 6 -3.61 -32.89 17.77
N GLU A 7 -2.95 -32.93 16.61
CA GLU A 7 -2.95 -31.83 15.65
C GLU A 7 -4.31 -31.84 14.96
N GLU A 8 -5.08 -30.77 15.15
CA GLU A 8 -6.40 -30.54 14.55
C GLU A 8 -6.30 -30.38 13.03
N ASN A 9 -6.03 -31.47 12.31
CA ASN A 9 -6.16 -31.51 10.87
C ASN A 9 -7.58 -31.96 10.54
N ILE A 10 -8.38 -31.05 9.98
CA ILE A 10 -9.70 -31.37 9.45
C ILE A 10 -9.48 -32.35 8.29
N THR A 11 -9.78 -33.62 8.52
CA THR A 11 -9.69 -34.67 7.50
C THR A 11 -11.07 -34.79 6.86
N PHE A 12 -11.18 -34.37 5.60
CA PHE A 12 -12.43 -34.47 4.83
C PHE A 12 -12.39 -35.73 3.98
N PHE A 13 -13.37 -36.61 4.14
CA PHE A 13 -13.58 -37.77 3.29
C PHE A 13 -14.80 -37.49 2.40
N LEU A 14 -14.58 -37.47 1.09
CA LEU A 14 -15.66 -37.43 0.10
C LEU A 14 -16.40 -38.76 0.16
N ASN A 15 -17.63 -38.72 0.66
CA ASN A 15 -18.54 -39.86 0.63
C ASN A 15 -19.46 -39.62 -0.57
N ASP A 16 -19.14 -40.22 -1.72
CA ASP A 16 -19.90 -40.07 -2.98
C ASP A 16 -21.25 -40.82 -2.97
N GLU A 17 -21.90 -40.91 -1.80
CA GLU A 17 -23.22 -41.51 -1.63
C GLU A 17 -24.25 -40.44 -1.27
N THR A 18 -24.32 -39.40 -2.09
CA THR A 18 -25.53 -38.61 -2.29
C THR A 18 -25.59 -38.27 -3.76
N GLY A 19 -26.63 -38.76 -4.46
CA GLY A 19 -26.92 -38.37 -5.83
C GLY A 19 -27.13 -36.86 -5.90
N CYS A 20 -26.07 -36.16 -6.24
CA CYS A 20 -26.06 -34.74 -6.51
C CYS A 20 -26.17 -34.60 -8.02
N ASN A 21 -27.14 -33.82 -8.50
CA ASN A 21 -27.24 -33.52 -9.92
C ASN A 21 -25.92 -32.87 -10.36
N ASP A 22 -25.36 -33.32 -11.49
CA ASP A 22 -24.11 -32.77 -12.06
C ASP A 22 -24.16 -31.22 -12.23
N ASP A 23 -25.36 -30.64 -12.28
CA ASP A 23 -25.60 -29.19 -12.38
C ASP A 23 -25.22 -28.38 -11.11
N GLU A 24 -24.96 -29.05 -9.97
CA GLU A 24 -24.53 -28.41 -8.72
C GLU A 24 -23.04 -28.60 -8.41
N LEU A 25 -22.25 -29.13 -9.35
CA LEU A 25 -20.81 -28.88 -9.38
C LEU A 25 -20.61 -27.42 -9.80
N MET A 26 -20.91 -26.50 -8.88
CA MET A 26 -20.73 -25.05 -9.00
C MET A 26 -19.23 -24.73 -9.15
N ASP A 27 -18.80 -24.99 -10.37
CA ASP A 27 -17.75 -24.40 -11.18
C ASP A 27 -16.58 -23.80 -10.41
N LEU A 28 -15.83 -24.68 -9.74
CA LEU A 28 -14.48 -24.41 -9.25
C LEU A 28 -13.58 -23.83 -10.34
N TYR A 29 -13.83 -24.19 -11.62
CA TYR A 29 -13.16 -23.60 -12.76
C TYR A 29 -13.58 -22.14 -12.98
N ASN A 30 -14.86 -21.80 -12.89
CA ASN A 30 -15.27 -20.39 -12.94
C ASN A 30 -14.74 -19.60 -11.76
N LEU A 31 -14.72 -20.15 -10.53
CA LEU A 31 -14.15 -19.47 -9.38
C LEU A 31 -12.63 -19.25 -9.56
N GLN A 32 -11.92 -20.24 -10.09
CA GLN A 32 -10.51 -20.12 -10.43
C GLN A 32 -10.28 -19.07 -11.52
N ASN A 33 -11.14 -19.02 -12.52
CA ASN A 33 -11.07 -18.03 -13.59
C ASN A 33 -11.40 -16.62 -13.08
N GLU A 34 -12.38 -16.47 -12.20
CA GLU A 34 -12.77 -15.20 -11.58
C GLU A 34 -11.64 -14.66 -10.67
N LEU A 35 -10.96 -15.54 -9.93
CA LEU A 35 -9.74 -15.19 -9.17
C LEU A 35 -8.56 -14.83 -10.08
N ASN A 36 -8.33 -15.57 -11.17
CA ASN A 36 -7.29 -15.25 -12.15
C ASN A 36 -7.57 -13.94 -12.89
N GLU A 37 -8.85 -13.63 -13.19
CA GLU A 37 -9.24 -12.35 -13.77
C GLU A 37 -8.97 -11.20 -12.78
N LEU A 38 -9.23 -11.39 -11.49
CA LEU A 38 -8.85 -10.42 -10.46
C LEU A 38 -7.33 -10.21 -10.37
N GLU A 39 -6.51 -11.27 -10.50
CA GLU A 39 -5.05 -11.15 -10.57
C GLU A 39 -4.58 -10.45 -11.86
N ILE A 40 -5.26 -10.65 -12.99
CA ILE A 40 -5.01 -9.93 -14.24
C ILE A 40 -5.31 -8.43 -14.07
N TYR A 41 -6.41 -8.04 -13.42
CA TYR A 41 -6.68 -6.64 -13.08
C TYR A 41 -5.74 -6.07 -12.01
N GLY A 42 -5.25 -6.91 -11.08
CA GLY A 42 -4.27 -6.53 -10.06
C GLY A 42 -2.83 -6.43 -10.56
N ASN A 43 -2.48 -7.14 -11.64
CA ASN A 43 -1.12 -7.24 -12.17
C ASN A 43 -0.94 -6.63 -13.57
N LEU A 44 -2.03 -6.14 -14.20
CA LEU A 44 -2.03 -5.24 -15.36
C LEU A 44 -2.61 -3.86 -15.01
N GLY A 45 -2.51 -3.48 -13.73
CA GLY A 45 -2.63 -2.09 -13.33
C GLY A 45 -1.42 -1.32 -13.87
N ASP A 46 -1.56 -0.79 -15.07
CA ASP A 46 -0.71 0.22 -15.68
C ASP A 46 0.05 1.06 -14.63
N GLU A 47 1.34 0.75 -14.41
CA GLU A 47 2.22 1.53 -13.52
C GLU A 47 2.13 3.03 -13.82
N SER A 48 1.82 3.40 -15.08
CA SER A 48 1.72 4.79 -15.50
C SER A 48 0.45 5.49 -15.00
N GLY A 49 -0.67 4.77 -14.83
CA GLY A 49 -1.91 5.31 -14.28
C GLY A 49 -1.78 5.67 -12.80
N ASP A 50 -1.06 4.84 -12.04
CA ASP A 50 -0.79 5.07 -10.61
C ASP A 50 0.14 6.28 -10.41
N ILE A 51 1.22 6.39 -11.19
CA ILE A 51 2.20 7.47 -11.07
C ILE A 51 1.58 8.85 -11.37
N PHE A 52 0.71 8.96 -12.39
CA PHE A 52 0.06 10.24 -12.71
C PHE A 52 -0.88 10.70 -11.60
N LEU A 53 -1.63 9.78 -10.99
CA LEU A 53 -2.52 10.07 -9.87
C LEU A 53 -1.73 10.52 -8.64
N GLU A 54 -0.65 9.82 -8.30
CA GLU A 54 0.23 10.19 -7.19
C GLU A 54 0.89 11.55 -7.42
N MET A 55 1.33 11.85 -8.65
CA MET A 55 1.88 13.16 -9.01
C MET A 55 0.85 14.27 -8.79
N LYS A 56 -0.40 14.04 -9.20
CA LYS A 56 -1.50 14.98 -8.99
C LYS A 56 -1.84 15.15 -7.51
N ASP A 57 -1.82 14.08 -6.73
CA ASP A 57 -2.03 14.14 -5.28
C ASP A 57 -1.00 15.05 -4.61
N TYR A 58 0.30 14.83 -4.88
CA TYR A 58 1.36 15.69 -4.36
C TYR A 58 1.25 17.15 -4.85
N GLU A 59 0.83 17.35 -6.10
CA GLU A 59 0.64 18.69 -6.65
C GLU A 59 -0.48 19.45 -5.94
N MET A 60 -1.61 18.80 -5.67
CA MET A 60 -2.82 19.44 -5.13
C MET A 60 -2.79 19.54 -3.60
N ASN A 61 -2.27 18.54 -2.90
CA ASN A 61 -2.45 18.40 -1.45
C ASN A 61 -1.24 18.87 -0.64
N TYR A 62 -0.10 19.13 -1.27
CA TYR A 62 1.14 19.50 -0.58
C TYR A 62 1.69 20.84 -1.06
N THR A 63 2.12 21.66 -0.10
CA THR A 63 2.91 22.87 -0.35
C THR A 63 4.38 22.51 -0.56
N VAL A 64 5.15 23.40 -1.21
CA VAL A 64 6.60 23.20 -1.40
C VAL A 64 7.32 22.95 -0.06
N LYS A 65 6.93 23.66 1.01
CA LYS A 65 7.51 23.46 2.34
C LYS A 65 7.26 22.04 2.86
N GLN A 66 6.05 21.51 2.71
CA GLN A 66 5.72 20.14 3.12
C GLN A 66 6.48 19.11 2.29
N LEU A 67 6.61 19.32 0.98
CA LEU A 67 7.43 18.44 0.14
C LEU A 67 8.90 18.44 0.58
N MET A 68 9.45 19.61 0.93
CA MET A 68 10.81 19.71 1.46
C MET A 68 10.99 18.99 2.80
N LEU A 69 9.97 18.96 3.67
CA LEU A 69 10.02 18.18 4.92
C LEU A 69 10.04 16.68 4.64
N ILE A 70 9.31 16.21 3.62
CA ILE A 70 9.37 14.81 3.20
C ILE A 70 10.77 14.49 2.66
N CYS A 71 11.34 15.37 1.82
CA CYS A 71 12.72 15.21 1.37
C CYS A 71 13.74 15.23 2.51
N GLU A 72 13.48 15.98 3.59
CA GLU A 72 14.31 15.99 4.80
C GLU A 72 14.24 14.65 5.52
N TYR A 73 13.03 14.09 5.66
CA TYR A 73 12.81 12.79 6.27
C TYR A 73 13.52 11.65 5.52
N TYR A 74 13.60 11.75 4.19
CA TYR A 74 14.32 10.78 3.34
C TYR A 74 15.81 11.07 3.18
N ASP A 75 16.36 12.09 3.84
CA ASP A 75 17.76 12.53 3.69
C ASP A 75 18.18 12.95 2.26
N ILE A 76 17.22 13.18 1.35
CA ILE A 76 17.48 13.62 -0.04
C ILE A 76 17.44 15.14 -0.22
N LEU A 77 17.09 15.91 0.82
CA LEU A 77 16.91 17.35 0.74
C LEU A 77 18.16 18.12 0.26
N LYS A 78 19.35 17.59 0.53
CA LYS A 78 20.62 18.21 0.11
C LYS A 78 20.73 18.30 -1.42
N ASP A 79 20.32 17.25 -2.11
CA ASP A 79 20.39 17.18 -3.57
C ASP A 79 19.36 18.12 -4.20
N ILE A 80 18.17 18.20 -3.60
CA ILE A 80 17.10 19.11 -4.01
C ILE A 80 17.55 20.58 -3.91
N ARG A 81 18.15 20.96 -2.77
CA ARG A 81 18.59 22.35 -2.51
C ARG A 81 19.74 22.77 -3.41
N THR A 82 20.69 21.87 -3.65
CA THR A 82 21.86 22.14 -4.49
C THR A 82 21.43 22.41 -5.94
N ASN A 83 20.45 21.66 -6.43
CA ASN A 83 19.97 21.75 -7.81
C ASN A 83 18.86 22.80 -8.03
N LYS A 84 18.36 23.47 -6.97
CA LYS A 84 17.31 24.50 -7.03
C LYS A 84 16.05 24.05 -7.78
N LEU A 85 15.62 22.82 -7.51
CA LEU A 85 14.47 22.18 -8.15
C LEU A 85 13.16 22.94 -7.92
N LYS A 86 12.29 22.98 -8.94
CA LYS A 86 10.93 23.53 -8.84
C LYS A 86 10.00 22.51 -8.20
N LYS A 87 8.78 22.91 -7.84
CA LYS A 87 7.79 22.03 -7.18
C LYS A 87 7.60 20.70 -7.92
N GLN A 88 7.46 20.73 -9.25
CA GLN A 88 7.25 19.53 -10.06
C GLN A 88 8.47 18.60 -10.01
N ASP A 89 9.67 19.14 -10.21
CA ASP A 89 10.91 18.38 -10.09
C ASP A 89 11.05 17.72 -8.70
N ILE A 90 10.64 18.40 -7.61
CA ILE A 90 10.64 17.83 -6.25
C ILE A 90 9.67 16.64 -6.15
N ILE A 91 8.47 16.76 -6.73
CA ILE A 91 7.47 15.69 -6.74
C ILE A 91 8.01 14.48 -7.51
N GLU A 92 8.62 14.69 -8.67
CA GLU A 92 9.22 13.62 -9.46
C GLU A 92 10.34 12.91 -8.70
N GLN A 93 11.21 13.65 -8.01
CA GLN A 93 12.26 13.06 -7.18
C GLN A 93 11.70 12.26 -5.99
N LEU A 94 10.61 12.73 -5.38
CA LEU A 94 9.91 11.99 -4.32
C LEU A 94 9.32 10.69 -4.86
N LEU A 95 8.61 10.72 -5.98
CA LEU A 95 8.04 9.53 -6.58
C LEU A 95 9.12 8.53 -7.00
N LEU A 96 10.21 9.01 -7.59
CA LEU A 96 11.36 8.16 -7.94
C LEU A 96 11.96 7.48 -6.71
N PHE A 97 12.07 8.22 -5.59
CA PHE A 97 12.54 7.66 -4.33
C PHE A 97 11.55 6.62 -3.78
N GLU A 98 10.25 6.91 -3.78
CA GLU A 98 9.20 6.08 -3.18
C GLU A 98 8.88 4.81 -3.98
N LYS A 99 9.07 4.82 -5.30
CA LYS A 99 8.90 3.65 -6.15
C LYS A 99 10.11 2.71 -6.15
N ASN A 100 11.24 3.10 -5.55
CA ASN A 100 12.36 2.19 -5.36
C ASN A 100 12.03 1.15 -4.29
N VAL A 101 12.13 -0.13 -4.63
CA VAL A 101 11.84 -1.27 -3.74
C VAL A 101 12.65 -1.20 -2.44
N GLU A 102 13.89 -0.72 -2.50
CA GLU A 102 14.78 -0.56 -1.34
C GLU A 102 14.27 0.50 -0.34
N ASN A 103 13.40 1.41 -0.80
CA ASN A 103 12.86 2.51 0.00
C ASN A 103 11.42 2.24 0.48
N VAL A 104 10.85 1.06 0.22
CA VAL A 104 9.46 0.76 0.57
C VAL A 104 9.23 0.88 2.07
N GLU A 105 10.12 0.35 2.90
CA GLU A 105 9.98 0.37 4.36
C GLU A 105 9.98 1.82 4.91
N ILE A 106 10.97 2.63 4.52
CA ILE A 106 11.06 4.03 4.96
C ILE A 106 9.87 4.86 4.45
N THR A 107 9.39 4.59 3.23
CA THR A 107 8.23 5.25 2.64
C THR A 107 6.94 4.90 3.37
N MET A 108 6.70 3.61 3.67
CA MET A 108 5.54 3.16 4.44
C MET A 108 5.53 3.77 5.84
N LYS A 109 6.67 3.73 6.54
CA LYS A 109 6.82 4.35 7.86
C LYS A 109 6.53 5.85 7.83
N ARG A 110 6.98 6.56 6.79
CA ARG A 110 6.67 7.98 6.61
C ARG A 110 5.17 8.22 6.41
N LYS A 111 4.51 7.43 5.54
CA LYS A 111 3.04 7.49 5.34
C LYS A 111 2.29 7.29 6.66
N GLU A 112 2.67 6.28 7.42
CA GLU A 112 2.08 5.94 8.72
C GLU A 112 2.25 7.06 9.76
N LEU A 113 3.45 7.59 9.93
CA LEU A 113 3.71 8.69 10.86
C LEU A 113 2.93 9.96 10.50
N TRP A 114 2.85 10.29 9.21
CA TRP A 114 2.05 11.43 8.73
C TRP A 114 0.56 11.24 9.00
N TYR A 115 0.06 10.02 8.80
CA TYR A 115 -1.32 9.67 9.13
C TYR A 115 -1.59 9.88 10.63
N TYR A 116 -0.74 9.36 11.52
CA TYR A 116 -0.92 9.56 12.96
C TYR A 116 -0.86 11.04 13.38
N ILE A 117 0.05 11.82 12.78
CA ILE A 117 0.09 13.26 13.04
C ILE A 117 -1.20 13.95 12.58
N SER A 118 -1.78 13.54 11.44
CA SER A 118 -3.06 14.05 10.96
C SER A 118 -4.18 13.74 11.95
N GLU A 119 -4.29 12.49 12.40
CA GLU A 119 -5.30 12.08 13.40
C GLU A 119 -5.17 12.87 14.71
N LEU A 120 -3.94 13.03 15.23
CA LEU A 120 -3.70 13.79 16.45
C LEU A 120 -4.02 15.28 16.30
N LYS A 121 -3.85 15.86 15.11
CA LYS A 121 -4.23 17.26 14.82
C LYS A 121 -5.75 17.44 14.74
N ASN A 122 -6.46 16.42 14.30
CA ASN A 122 -7.92 16.45 14.17
C ASN A 122 -8.62 16.15 15.49
N ASP A 123 -7.95 15.47 16.43
CA ASP A 123 -8.51 15.22 17.75
C ASP A 123 -8.65 16.50 18.60
N LYS A 124 -9.76 16.60 19.33
CA LYS A 124 -10.12 17.78 20.14
C LYS A 124 -9.12 18.03 21.27
N MET A 125 -8.62 16.98 21.92
CA MET A 125 -7.77 17.06 23.09
C MET A 125 -6.28 16.97 22.75
N MET A 126 -5.89 16.20 21.76
CA MET A 126 -4.48 15.97 21.42
C MET A 126 -3.89 17.13 20.62
N LYS A 127 -4.67 17.82 19.79
CA LYS A 127 -4.16 18.90 18.91
C LYS A 127 -3.39 20.01 19.63
N LYS A 128 -3.70 20.29 20.90
CA LYS A 128 -2.98 21.30 21.72
C LYS A 128 -1.56 20.87 22.10
N PHE A 129 -1.23 19.58 21.97
CA PHE A 129 0.08 19.01 22.25
C PHE A 129 0.87 18.69 20.98
N VAL A 130 0.24 18.76 19.80
CA VAL A 130 0.94 18.52 18.53
C VAL A 130 1.64 19.80 18.08
N ILE A 131 2.97 19.81 18.17
CA ILE A 131 3.82 20.87 17.60
C ILE A 131 4.35 20.35 16.26
N TRP A 132 3.90 20.95 15.16
CA TRP A 132 4.32 20.58 13.80
C TRP A 132 4.55 21.85 12.99
N GLY A 133 5.76 21.98 12.41
CA GLY A 133 6.18 23.13 11.59
C GLY A 133 6.18 22.80 10.10
#